data_AF-A0A1J5HAQ9-F1
#
_entry.id   AF-A0A1J5HAQ9-F1
#
_cell.length_a   1.000
_cell.length_b   1.000
_cell.length_c   1.000
_cell.angle_alpha   90.00
_cell.angle_beta   90.00
_cell.angle_gamma   90.00
#
_symmetry.space_group_name_H-M   'P 1'
#
loop_
_entity.id
_entity.type
_entity.pdbx_description
1 polymer ?
#
loop_
_entity_poly.entity_id
_entity_poly.type
_entity_poly.pdbx_seq_one_letter_code
_entity_poly.pdbx_strand_id
1 'polypeptide(L)'
;MVKKEKLEKLNREIRNCKKCRLWKLRKNTVPGAGPVNAKIIILGMAPGVEEDKIGKPFIGRAGKFLDKLIKMAQLDRKKIYITSVMKCRPVSFSKKRKKT
;
A
#
# COMPACT_ATOMS: atom_id res chain seq x y z
N MET A 1 -0.72 -22.38 -13.50
CA MET A 1 -0.86 -21.43 -12.36
C MET A 1 -1.64 -20.20 -12.80
N VAL A 2 -2.83 -20.01 -12.24
CA VAL A 2 -3.73 -18.87 -12.53
C VAL A 2 -3.09 -17.60 -11.95
N LYS A 3 -3.16 -16.44 -12.66
CA LYS A 3 -2.55 -15.18 -12.20
C LYS A 3 -2.91 -14.81 -10.75
N LYS A 4 -4.16 -15.09 -10.35
CA LYS A 4 -4.68 -14.88 -8.99
C LYS A 4 -3.89 -15.67 -7.93
N GLU A 5 -3.56 -16.93 -8.21
CA GLU A 5 -2.78 -17.79 -7.30
C GLU A 5 -1.36 -17.29 -7.14
N LYS A 6 -0.72 -16.86 -8.24
CA LYS A 6 0.62 -16.26 -8.21
C LYS A 6 0.64 -14.99 -7.36
N LEU A 7 -0.37 -14.13 -7.53
CA LEU A 7 -0.50 -12.91 -6.75
C LEU A 7 -0.72 -13.21 -5.26
N GLU A 8 -1.56 -14.20 -4.93
CA GLU A 8 -1.79 -14.54 -3.52
C GLU A 8 -0.58 -15.22 -2.88
N LYS A 9 0.18 -16.02 -3.64
CA LYS A 9 1.48 -16.53 -3.20
C LYS A 9 2.43 -15.37 -2.86
N LEU A 10 2.56 -14.39 -3.75
CA LEU A 10 3.37 -13.20 -3.50
C LEU A 10 2.89 -12.41 -2.28
N ASN A 11 1.57 -12.26 -2.10
CA ASN A 11 0.99 -11.60 -0.93
C ASN A 11 1.38 -12.31 0.38
N ARG A 12 1.38 -13.65 0.40
CA ARG A 12 1.83 -14.44 1.56
C ARG A 12 3.32 -14.24 1.84
N GLU A 13 4.16 -14.23 0.81
CA GLU A 13 5.60 -13.95 0.95
C GLU A 13 5.85 -12.54 1.50
N ILE A 14 5.09 -11.53 1.04
CA ILE A 14 5.17 -10.16 1.55
C ILE A 14 4.80 -10.10 3.02
N ARG A 15 3.68 -10.72 3.45
CA ARG A 15 3.23 -10.72 4.86
C ARG A 15 4.31 -11.26 5.82
N ASN A 16 5.07 -12.26 5.36
CA ASN A 16 6.15 -12.89 6.13
C ASN A 16 7.54 -12.28 5.88
N CYS A 17 7.65 -11.26 5.03
CA CYS A 17 8.93 -10.72 4.60
C CYS A 17 9.71 -10.09 5.76
N LYS A 18 10.96 -10.52 5.94
CA LYS A 18 11.93 -9.98 6.91
C LYS A 18 13.23 -9.48 6.26
N LYS A 19 13.22 -9.23 4.95
CA LYS A 19 14.42 -8.88 4.15
C LYS A 19 15.02 -7.49 4.46
N CYS A 20 14.34 -6.62 5.22
CA CYS A 20 14.85 -5.29 5.60
C CYS A 20 14.32 -4.87 6.98
N ARG A 21 14.98 -3.91 7.65
CA ARG A 21 14.68 -3.53 9.06
C ARG A 21 13.24 -3.05 9.32
N LEU A 22 12.50 -2.66 8.28
CA LEU A 22 11.12 -2.19 8.39
C LEU A 22 10.14 -3.26 8.91
N TRP A 23 10.49 -4.54 8.78
CA TRP A 23 9.65 -5.62 9.31
C TRP A 23 9.47 -5.53 10.82
N LYS A 24 10.43 -4.94 11.54
CA LYS A 24 10.39 -4.77 12.99
C LYS A 24 9.47 -3.64 13.45
N LEU A 25 9.07 -2.74 12.53
CA LEU A 25 8.40 -1.47 12.86
C LEU A 25 6.95 -1.42 12.36
N ARG A 26 6.62 -2.20 11.33
CA ARG A 26 5.27 -2.25 10.77
C ARG A 26 4.29 -2.90 11.75
N LYS A 27 3.04 -2.45 11.74
CA LYS A 27 1.93 -3.22 12.31
C LYS A 27 1.41 -4.24 11.30
N ASN A 28 1.25 -3.84 10.03
CA ASN A 28 0.86 -4.72 8.95
C ASN A 28 1.69 -4.44 7.70
N THR A 29 1.89 -5.45 6.87
CA THR A 29 2.34 -5.21 5.49
C THR A 29 1.18 -4.75 4.63
N VAL A 30 1.49 -4.01 3.57
CA VAL A 30 0.51 -3.55 2.58
C VAL A 30 0.93 -4.02 1.18
N PRO A 31 0.55 -5.25 0.77
CA PRO A 31 0.97 -5.82 -0.52
C PRO A 31 0.42 -5.08 -1.74
N GLY A 32 -0.85 -4.66 -1.69
CA GLY A 32 -1.60 -4.08 -2.81
C GLY A 32 -3.05 -4.58 -2.82
N ALA A 33 -3.92 -3.92 -3.57
CA ALA A 33 -5.33 -4.28 -3.68
C ALA A 33 -5.89 -3.93 -5.07
N GLY A 34 -6.83 -4.74 -5.55
CA GLY A 34 -7.50 -4.56 -6.84
C GLY A 34 -7.53 -5.85 -7.67
N PRO A 35 -8.05 -5.79 -8.90
CA PRO A 35 -8.19 -6.95 -9.76
C PRO A 35 -6.82 -7.39 -10.31
N VAL A 36 -6.59 -8.70 -10.38
CA VAL A 36 -5.34 -9.27 -10.90
C VAL A 36 -5.13 -9.00 -12.40
N ASN A 37 -6.21 -8.69 -13.11
CA ASN A 37 -6.24 -8.34 -14.53
C ASN A 37 -6.50 -6.84 -14.76
N ALA A 38 -6.23 -5.99 -13.76
CA ALA A 38 -6.31 -4.54 -13.91
C ALA A 38 -5.50 -4.06 -15.13
N LYS A 39 -6.08 -3.16 -15.91
CA LYS A 39 -5.38 -2.50 -17.03
C LYS A 39 -4.58 -1.28 -16.58
N ILE A 40 -4.95 -0.70 -15.43
CA ILE A 40 -4.29 0.45 -14.82
C ILE A 40 -3.77 0.04 -13.45
N ILE A 41 -2.51 0.39 -13.19
CA ILE A 41 -1.86 0.22 -11.89
C ILE A 41 -1.44 1.59 -11.36
N ILE A 42 -1.78 1.89 -10.12
CA ILE A 42 -1.30 3.09 -9.42
C ILE A 42 -0.25 2.65 -8.40
N LEU A 43 0.95 3.21 -8.51
CA LEU A 43 2.10 2.94 -7.66
C LEU A 43 2.43 4.14 -6.78
N GLY A 44 2.31 3.96 -5.46
CA GLY A 44 2.82 4.89 -4.46
C GLY A 44 4.23 4.53 -3.98
N MET A 45 4.79 5.37 -3.10
CA MET A 45 6.12 5.12 -2.53
C MET A 45 6.07 4.12 -1.37
N ALA A 46 5.29 4.41 -0.33
CA ALA A 46 5.21 3.59 0.87
C ALA A 46 3.86 3.71 1.60
N PRO A 47 3.50 2.76 2.47
CA PRO A 47 2.31 2.85 3.31
C PRO A 47 2.41 3.98 4.34
N GLY A 48 1.30 4.67 4.58
CA GLY A 48 1.15 5.64 5.66
C GLY A 48 0.70 5.00 6.97
N VAL A 49 0.37 5.85 7.95
CA VAL A 49 -0.06 5.43 9.30
C VAL A 49 -1.30 4.54 9.25
N GLU A 50 -2.33 4.99 8.54
CA GLU A 50 -3.61 4.27 8.47
C GLU A 50 -3.46 2.98 7.66
N GLU A 51 -2.71 3.02 6.55
CA GLU A 51 -2.44 1.86 5.73
C GLU A 51 -1.70 0.77 6.53
N ASP A 52 -0.69 1.14 7.32
CA ASP A 52 0.04 0.21 8.21
C ASP A 52 -0.88 -0.34 9.31
N LYS A 53 -1.79 0.47 9.84
CA LYS A 53 -2.74 0.04 10.87
C LYS A 53 -3.75 -0.99 10.36
N ILE A 54 -4.22 -0.84 9.12
CA ILE A 54 -5.33 -1.63 8.55
C ILE A 54 -4.85 -2.71 7.56
N GLY A 55 -3.65 -2.56 6.98
CA GLY A 55 -3.12 -3.47 5.98
C GLY A 55 -3.65 -3.26 4.55
N LYS A 56 -4.28 -2.11 4.28
CA LYS A 56 -4.87 -1.78 2.96
C LYS A 56 -4.21 -0.54 2.35
N PRO A 57 -3.96 -0.50 1.03
CA PRO A 57 -3.30 0.61 0.38
C PRO A 57 -4.22 1.83 0.20
N PHE A 58 -3.66 3.03 0.35
CA PHE A 58 -4.32 4.31 0.04
C PHE A 58 -5.71 4.46 0.67
N ILE A 59 -5.78 4.43 2.00
CA ILE A 59 -7.02 4.62 2.79
C ILE A 59 -6.98 5.88 3.68
N GLY A 60 -5.80 6.46 3.87
CA GLY A 60 -5.61 7.72 4.60
C GLY A 60 -6.03 8.95 3.78
N ARG A 61 -5.58 10.14 4.22
CA ARG A 61 -5.93 11.42 3.57
C ARG A 61 -5.56 11.45 2.08
N ALA A 62 -4.35 11.00 1.74
CA ALA A 62 -3.89 10.91 0.36
C ALA A 62 -4.71 9.89 -0.46
N GLY A 63 -5.13 8.79 0.16
CA GLY A 63 -6.02 7.81 -0.47
C GLY A 63 -7.40 8.36 -0.82
N LYS A 64 -8.01 9.09 0.12
CA LYS A 64 -9.29 9.78 -0.11
C LYS A 64 -9.18 10.85 -1.20
N PHE A 65 -8.04 11.54 -1.29
CA PHE A 65 -7.81 12.49 -2.37
C PHE A 65 -7.63 11.78 -3.72
N LEU A 66 -6.88 10.68 -3.74
CA LEU A 66 -6.76 9.82 -4.93
C LEU A 66 -8.13 9.32 -5.42
N ASP A 67 -9.04 8.94 -4.51
CA ASP A 67 -10.39 8.53 -4.88
C ASP A 67 -11.17 9.62 -5.61
N LYS A 68 -11.02 10.89 -5.18
CA LYS A 68 -11.61 12.04 -5.87
C LYS A 68 -11.03 12.20 -7.27
N LEU A 69 -9.72 12.07 -7.43
CA LEU A 69 -9.05 12.19 -8.73
C LEU A 69 -9.45 11.07 -9.70
N ILE A 70 -9.53 9.83 -9.21
CA ILE A 70 -10.00 8.67 -10.01
C ILE A 70 -11.44 8.94 -10.49
N LYS A 71 -12.30 9.45 -9.61
CA LYS A 71 -13.68 9.80 -9.97
C LYS A 71 -13.73 10.94 -10.99
N MET A 72 -12.93 11.98 -10.83
CA MET A 72 -12.84 13.10 -11.78
C MET A 72 -12.35 12.65 -13.17
N ALA A 73 -11.43 11.69 -13.20
CA ALA A 73 -10.96 11.06 -14.44
C ALA A 73 -11.97 10.05 -15.04
N GLN A 74 -13.18 9.93 -14.47
CA GLN A 74 -14.21 8.99 -14.91
C GLN A 74 -13.75 7.51 -14.91
N LEU A 75 -12.82 7.17 -14.01
CA LEU A 75 -12.33 5.81 -13.83
C LEU A 75 -13.03 5.11 -12.64
N ASP A 76 -13.16 3.79 -12.73
CA ASP A 76 -13.67 2.97 -11.63
C ASP A 76 -12.51 2.42 -10.78
N ARG A 77 -12.43 2.82 -9.52
CA ARG A 77 -11.43 2.34 -8.55
C ARG A 77 -11.41 0.81 -8.46
N LYS A 78 -12.56 0.13 -8.61
CA LYS A 78 -12.64 -1.34 -8.54
C LYS A 78 -11.94 -2.04 -9.71
N LYS A 79 -11.67 -1.32 -10.82
CA LYS A 79 -10.95 -1.81 -12.00
C LYS A 79 -9.45 -1.51 -11.98
N ILE A 80 -8.98 -0.76 -10.97
CA ILE A 80 -7.59 -0.33 -10.81
C ILE A 80 -6.89 -1.20 -9.76
N TYR A 81 -5.64 -1.58 -10.03
CA TYR A 81 -4.78 -2.16 -9.01
C TYR A 81 -3.93 -1.08 -8.35
N ILE A 82 -3.90 -1.02 -7.02
CA ILE A 82 -3.18 0.01 -6.28
C ILE A 82 -2.21 -0.66 -5.32
N THR A 83 -0.96 -0.21 -5.35
CA THR A 83 0.07 -0.68 -4.43
C THR A 83 1.16 0.37 -4.22
N SER A 84 2.16 0.05 -3.39
CA SER A 84 3.34 0.88 -3.15
C SER A 84 4.62 0.11 -3.40
N VAL A 85 5.69 0.80 -3.76
CA VAL A 85 7.03 0.23 -3.96
C VAL A 85 7.48 -0.48 -2.68
N MET A 86 7.37 0.21 -1.55
CA MET A 86 7.60 -0.39 -0.24
C MET A 86 6.32 -1.05 0.28
N LYS A 87 6.44 -2.21 0.93
CA LYS A 87 5.30 -2.93 1.52
C LYS A 87 5.15 -2.75 3.02
N CYS A 88 6.05 -1.99 3.63
CA CYS A 88 6.06 -1.69 5.06
C CYS A 88 6.19 -0.17 5.22
N ARG A 89 5.51 0.41 6.20
CA ARG A 89 5.65 1.84 6.49
C ARG A 89 7.07 2.15 6.99
N PRO A 90 7.78 3.09 6.34
CA PRO A 90 8.96 3.68 6.94
C PRO A 90 8.50 4.61 8.06
N VAL A 91 8.83 4.27 9.31
CA VAL A 91 8.75 5.27 10.37
C VAL A 91 9.98 6.16 10.19
N SER A 92 9.77 7.42 9.77
CA SER A 92 10.80 8.42 10.04
C SER A 92 10.92 8.43 11.57
N PHE A 93 12.13 8.30 12.11
CA PHE A 93 12.38 8.76 13.46
C PHE A 93 11.96 10.23 13.45
N SER A 94 10.76 10.51 13.94
CA SER A 94 10.34 11.84 14.30
C SER A 94 11.36 12.25 15.34
N LYS A 95 12.44 12.91 14.91
CA LYS A 95 13.09 13.88 15.78
C LYS A 95 11.93 14.80 16.13
N LYS A 96 11.40 14.63 17.34
CA LYS A 96 10.58 15.66 17.99
C LYS A 96 11.31 16.96 17.66
N ARG A 97 10.73 17.82 16.83
CA ARG A 97 11.22 19.18 16.69
C ARG A 97 11.13 19.73 18.11
N LYS A 98 12.27 19.78 18.82
CA LYS A 98 12.35 20.50 20.08
C LYS A 98 11.94 21.92 19.70
N LYS A 99 10.76 22.34 20.16
CA LYS A 99 10.43 23.76 20.21
C LYS A 99 11.36 24.33 21.28
N THR A 100 12.53 24.78 20.86
CA THR A 100 13.27 25.83 21.56
C THR A 100 12.65 27.16 21.17
#